data_AF-A0A4Y2UK61-F1
#
_entry.id   AF-A0A4Y2UK61-F1
#
_cell.length_a   1.000
_cell.length_b   1.000
_cell.length_c   1.000
_cell.angle_alpha   90.00
_cell.angle_beta   90.00
_cell.angle_gamma   90.00
#
_symmetry.space_group_name_H-M   'P 1'
#
loop_
_entity.id
_entity.type
_entity.pdbx_description
1 polymer ?
#
loop_
_entity_poly.entity_id
_entity_poly.type
_entity_poly.pdbx_seq_one_letter_code
_entity_poly.pdbx_strand_id
1 'polypeptide(L)'
;MTNISAYADDLLLFASSSAGLQHLLNQSIKLLSESFKYLGVTFTAQRLLAADCAPTIDNYLSKLASAPLKPQQRIWIIRNVLRPKLFHLLVLSSVWAGHLAKFDGRIHAFVRRVLYLPAYCPNTYLDAYVSDGGLNVPSLWYSFPVWRSARLTSLSTAMFPDCLAGPPGDYLQQMRDPVARALLTRDIYKFFGQKLFNSVDGLALIDSKSVPKQHEWVNSGNRFLSGKDYINLIKSRINCLPTASRCARGRPQKR
;
A
#
# COMPACT_ATOMS: atom_id res chain seq x y z
N MET A 1 -19.00 10.43 45.35
CA MET A 1 -19.84 9.39 44.75
C MET A 1 -19.35 9.16 43.33
N THR A 2 -18.92 7.94 43.02
CA THR A 2 -18.57 7.51 41.67
C THR A 2 -19.85 7.36 40.86
N ASN A 3 -20.17 8.34 40.01
CA ASN A 3 -21.41 8.38 39.21
C ASN A 3 -21.36 7.48 37.96
N ILE A 4 -20.32 6.66 37.84
CA ILE A 4 -20.02 5.85 36.65
C ILE A 4 -19.44 4.52 37.14
N SER A 5 -19.97 3.41 36.63
CA SER A 5 -19.34 2.09 36.74
C SER A 5 -19.22 1.47 35.35
N ALA A 6 -18.07 0.87 35.05
CA ALA A 6 -17.81 0.23 33.77
C ALA A 6 -17.36 -1.22 34.00
N TYR A 7 -17.82 -2.13 33.14
CA TYR A 7 -17.33 -3.50 33.05
C TYR A 7 -17.24 -3.91 31.56
N ALA A 8 -16.03 -4.21 31.08
CA ALA A 8 -15.76 -4.45 29.66
C ALA A 8 -16.32 -3.32 28.77
N ASP A 9 -17.23 -3.63 27.84
CA ASP A 9 -17.86 -2.67 26.93
C ASP A 9 -19.12 -2.01 27.54
N ASP A 10 -19.58 -2.46 28.70
CA ASP A 10 -20.79 -1.98 29.35
C ASP A 10 -20.50 -0.82 30.32
N LEU A 11 -21.11 0.33 30.06
CA LEU A 11 -21.00 1.56 30.86
C LEU A 11 -22.35 1.87 31.53
N LEU A 12 -22.39 1.86 32.85
CA LEU A 12 -23.54 2.29 33.64
C LEU A 12 -23.31 3.70 34.19
N LEU A 13 -24.25 4.59 33.91
CA LEU A 13 -24.25 5.98 34.38
C LEU A 13 -25.32 6.14 35.46
N PHE A 14 -24.94 6.70 36.61
CA PHE A 14 -25.84 6.96 37.73
C PHE A 14 -26.06 8.47 37.88
N ALA A 15 -27.32 8.88 37.92
CA ALA A 15 -27.72 10.26 38.18
C ALA A 15 -28.95 10.31 39.09
N SER A 16 -29.02 11.33 39.94
CA SER A 16 -30.13 11.54 40.86
C SER A 16 -31.37 12.15 40.20
N SER A 17 -31.26 12.64 38.96
CA SER A 17 -32.36 13.22 38.19
C SER A 17 -32.30 12.83 36.72
N SER A 18 -33.46 12.76 36.06
CA SER A 18 -33.57 12.46 34.62
C SER A 18 -32.81 13.49 33.76
N ALA A 19 -32.88 14.78 34.11
CA ALA A 19 -32.13 15.82 33.42
C ALA A 19 -30.60 15.68 33.59
N GLY A 20 -30.14 15.27 34.78
CA GLY A 20 -28.73 14.98 35.03
C GLY A 20 -28.24 13.76 34.25
N LEU A 21 -29.09 12.73 34.13
CA LEU A 21 -28.81 11.53 33.32
C LEU A 21 -28.66 11.91 31.83
N GLN A 22 -29.59 12.71 31.31
CA GLN A 22 -29.54 13.17 29.92
C GLN A 22 -28.28 14.00 29.63
N HIS A 23 -27.85 14.84 30.58
CA HIS A 23 -26.62 15.60 30.46
C HIS A 23 -25.38 14.68 30.40
N LEU A 24 -25.31 13.65 31.26
CA LEU A 24 -24.22 12.66 31.23
C LEU A 24 -24.23 11.82 29.96
N LEU A 25 -25.41 11.46 29.43
CA LEU A 25 -25.54 10.80 28.14
C LEU A 25 -25.01 11.69 27.00
N ASN A 26 -25.38 12.98 26.98
CA ASN A 26 -24.90 13.90 25.94
C ASN A 26 -23.37 14.07 26.00
N GLN A 27 -22.77 14.13 27.19
CA GLN A 27 -21.32 14.22 27.37
C GLN A 27 -20.60 12.94 26.95
N SER A 28 -21.12 11.77 27.31
CA SER A 28 -20.55 10.49 26.91
C SER A 28 -20.67 10.26 25.40
N ILE A 29 -21.81 10.60 24.78
CA ILE A 29 -21.97 10.59 23.31
C ILE A 29 -20.95 11.52 22.65
N LYS A 30 -20.77 12.72 23.20
CA LYS A 30 -19.76 13.67 22.71
C LYS A 30 -18.35 13.06 22.75
N LEU A 31 -17.94 12.50 23.89
CA LEU A 31 -16.63 11.82 24.03
C LEU A 31 -16.49 10.61 23.11
N LEU A 32 -17.54 9.83 22.91
CA LEU A 32 -17.53 8.68 22.01
C LEU A 32 -17.42 9.10 20.53
N SER A 33 -17.98 10.27 20.18
CA SER A 33 -17.94 10.84 18.84
C SER A 33 -16.65 11.61 18.53
N GLU A 34 -15.92 12.05 19.55
CA GLU A 34 -14.67 12.79 19.39
C GLU A 34 -13.57 11.86 18.88
N SER A 35 -13.06 12.18 17.69
CA SER A 35 -11.90 11.49 17.14
C SER A 35 -10.62 12.09 17.70
N PHE A 36 -9.71 11.27 18.24
CA PHE A 36 -8.38 11.70 18.66
C PHE A 36 -7.30 11.15 17.74
N LYS A 37 -6.20 11.89 17.58
CA LYS A 37 -5.08 11.50 16.72
C LYS A 37 -3.95 10.93 17.56
N TYR A 38 -3.55 9.69 17.27
CA TYR A 38 -2.42 9.04 17.92
C TYR A 38 -1.53 8.38 16.86
N LEU A 39 -0.22 8.63 16.94
CA LEU A 39 0.77 8.11 15.97
C LEU A 39 0.39 8.34 14.49
N GLY A 40 -0.29 9.46 14.20
CA GLY A 40 -0.71 9.79 12.83
C GLY A 40 -1.97 9.07 12.33
N VAL A 41 -2.61 8.24 13.16
CA VAL A 41 -3.90 7.59 12.89
C VAL A 41 -4.98 8.21 13.77
N THR A 42 -6.18 8.38 13.20
CA THR A 42 -7.35 8.88 13.92
C THR A 42 -8.13 7.72 14.52
N PHE A 43 -8.40 7.79 15.81
CA PHE A 43 -9.16 6.80 16.57
C PHE A 43 -10.49 7.41 16.98
N THR A 44 -11.54 6.59 16.99
CA THR A 44 -12.83 6.91 17.61
C THR A 44 -13.03 5.92 18.76
N ALA A 45 -13.79 6.30 19.77
CA ALA A 45 -13.91 5.52 21.01
C ALA A 45 -14.40 4.07 20.81
N GLN A 46 -15.14 3.79 19.74
CA GLN A 46 -15.67 2.44 19.44
C GLN A 46 -14.81 1.66 18.45
N ARG A 47 -14.11 2.34 17.54
CA ARG A 47 -13.39 1.69 16.43
C ARG A 47 -12.18 2.49 15.98
N LEU A 48 -11.20 1.73 15.49
CA LEU A 48 -10.13 2.24 14.66
C LEU A 48 -10.75 2.78 13.36
N LEU A 49 -10.82 4.12 13.24
CA LEU A 49 -11.30 4.77 12.02
C LEU A 49 -10.40 4.32 10.87
N ALA A 50 -11.01 3.89 9.77
CA ALA A 50 -10.26 3.59 8.56
C ALA A 50 -9.49 4.86 8.17
N ALA A 51 -8.17 4.85 8.35
CA ALA A 51 -7.37 6.01 8.04
C ALA A 51 -7.54 6.31 6.54
N ASP A 52 -8.10 7.48 6.22
CA ASP A 52 -8.18 7.90 4.83
C ASP A 52 -6.78 8.25 4.34
N CYS A 53 -6.08 7.23 3.87
CA CYS A 53 -4.73 7.33 3.33
C CYS A 53 -4.74 7.93 1.91
N ALA A 54 -5.92 8.03 1.28
CA ALA A 54 -6.11 8.57 -0.06
C ALA A 54 -5.57 10.01 -0.21
N PRO A 55 -5.99 11.00 0.60
CA PRO A 55 -5.47 12.37 0.50
C PRO A 55 -3.97 12.43 0.79
N THR A 56 -3.45 11.58 1.68
CA THR A 56 -2.01 11.56 1.99
C THR A 56 -1.19 11.09 0.79
N ILE A 57 -1.64 10.04 0.11
CA ILE A 57 -1.00 9.53 -1.10
C ILE A 57 -1.12 10.55 -2.23
N ASP A 58 -2.29 11.14 -2.43
CA ASP A 58 -2.51 12.13 -3.51
C ASP A 58 -1.64 13.38 -3.29
N ASN A 59 -1.58 13.89 -2.06
CA ASN A 59 -0.71 15.00 -1.69
C ASN A 59 0.77 14.67 -1.87
N TYR A 60 1.16 13.43 -1.61
CA TYR A 60 2.54 13.01 -1.82
C TYR A 60 2.86 12.91 -3.32
N LEU A 61 1.98 12.28 -4.10
CA LEU A 61 2.15 12.14 -5.54
C LEU A 61 2.10 13.50 -6.26
N SER A 62 1.27 14.44 -5.81
CA SER A 62 1.21 15.79 -6.38
C SER A 62 2.51 16.57 -6.11
N LYS A 63 3.02 16.53 -4.87
CA LYS A 63 4.33 17.12 -4.53
C LYS A 63 5.47 16.52 -5.36
N LEU A 64 5.44 15.21 -5.56
CA LEU A 64 6.44 14.49 -6.35
C LEU A 64 6.31 14.77 -7.86
N ALA A 65 5.10 15.05 -8.35
CA ALA A 65 4.86 15.50 -9.72
C ALA A 65 5.45 16.90 -9.98
N SER A 66 5.26 17.83 -9.04
CA SER A 66 5.68 19.23 -9.17
C SER A 66 7.17 19.44 -8.93
N ALA A 67 7.84 18.57 -8.18
CA ALA A 67 9.26 18.71 -7.89
C ALA A 67 10.14 18.54 -9.16
N PRO A 68 11.17 19.40 -9.36
CA PRO A 68 12.09 19.32 -10.50
C PRO A 68 13.09 18.16 -10.32
N LEU A 69 12.60 16.93 -10.45
CA LEU A 69 13.36 15.70 -10.24
C LEU A 69 13.45 14.87 -11.52
N LYS A 70 14.57 14.18 -11.72
CA LYS A 70 14.73 13.23 -12.83
C LYS A 70 13.73 12.05 -12.68
N PRO A 71 13.23 11.47 -13.79
CA PRO A 71 12.32 10.31 -13.74
C PRO A 71 12.83 9.14 -12.89
N GLN A 72 14.13 8.84 -12.98
CA GLN A 72 14.79 7.82 -12.16
C GLN A 72 14.71 8.12 -10.65
N GLN A 73 14.91 9.37 -10.24
CA GLN A 73 14.83 9.80 -8.85
C GLN A 73 13.40 9.69 -8.33
N ARG A 74 12.42 10.08 -9.15
CA ARG A 74 11.00 9.97 -8.80
C ARG A 74 10.60 8.53 -8.49
N ILE A 75 11.03 7.58 -9.32
CA ILE A 75 10.77 6.15 -9.11
C ILE A 75 11.52 5.63 -7.89
N TRP A 76 12.78 6.02 -7.71
CA TRP A 76 13.56 5.62 -6.53
C TRP A 76 12.88 6.07 -5.23
N ILE A 77 12.34 7.30 -5.19
CA ILE A 77 11.58 7.83 -4.05
C ILE A 77 10.31 7.00 -3.82
N ILE A 78 9.58 6.64 -4.86
CA ILE A 78 8.38 5.78 -4.73
C ILE A 78 8.74 4.41 -4.16
N ARG A 79 9.85 3.81 -4.57
CA ARG A 79 10.25 2.48 -4.08
C ARG A 79 10.70 2.50 -2.63
N ASN A 80 11.56 3.46 -2.28
CA ASN A 80 12.33 3.43 -1.03
C ASN A 80 11.75 4.34 0.05
N VAL A 81 11.12 5.47 -0.31
CA VAL A 81 10.63 6.46 0.66
C VAL A 81 9.13 6.35 0.90
N LEU A 82 8.34 6.04 -0.14
CA LEU A 82 6.90 5.88 0.02
C LEU A 82 6.56 4.65 0.87
N ARG A 83 7.29 3.55 0.66
CA ARG A 83 7.07 2.27 1.36
C ARG A 83 7.09 2.41 2.89
N PRO A 84 8.15 2.92 3.56
CA PRO A 84 8.16 3.06 5.01
C PRO A 84 7.11 4.06 5.52
N LYS A 85 6.82 5.13 4.77
CA LYS A 85 5.79 6.10 5.14
C LYS A 85 4.39 5.49 5.16
N LEU A 86 4.07 4.66 4.17
CA LEU A 86 2.78 3.98 4.08
C LEU A 86 2.71 2.79 5.04
N PHE A 87 3.81 2.07 5.25
CA PHE A 87 3.87 0.92 6.16
C PHE A 87 3.29 1.25 7.54
N HIS A 88 3.76 2.34 8.15
CA HIS A 88 3.35 2.73 9.49
C HIS A 88 1.84 3.03 9.57
N LEU A 89 1.34 3.82 8.61
CA LEU A 89 -0.07 4.21 8.55
C LEU A 89 -0.99 3.02 8.25
N LEU A 90 -0.64 2.21 7.26
CA LEU A 90 -1.46 1.08 6.83
C LEU A 90 -1.53 0.01 7.91
N VAL A 91 -0.39 -0.38 8.50
CA VAL A 91 -0.40 -1.47 9.49
C VAL A 91 -1.14 -1.08 10.78
N LEU A 92 -1.11 0.20 11.17
CA LEU A 92 -1.87 0.70 12.31
C LEU A 92 -3.37 0.86 12.02
N SER A 93 -3.74 1.12 10.77
CA SER A 93 -5.11 1.41 10.41
C SER A 93 -5.92 0.17 10.01
N SER A 94 -7.25 0.28 10.09
CA SER A 94 -8.16 -0.69 9.49
C SER A 94 -8.43 -0.27 8.04
N VAL A 95 -7.78 -0.91 7.07
CA VAL A 95 -7.92 -0.57 5.64
C VAL A 95 -8.63 -1.68 4.90
N TRP A 96 -9.69 -1.31 4.18
CA TRP A 96 -10.36 -2.21 3.27
C TRP A 96 -9.50 -2.52 2.06
N ALA A 97 -9.51 -3.78 1.63
CA ALA A 97 -8.70 -4.23 0.51
C ALA A 97 -8.97 -3.37 -0.74
N GLY A 98 -10.24 -3.10 -1.07
CA GLY A 98 -10.61 -2.25 -2.22
C GLY A 98 -9.95 -0.86 -2.24
N HIS A 99 -9.63 -0.28 -1.08
CA HIS A 99 -8.89 0.98 -1.01
C HIS A 99 -7.41 0.81 -1.38
N LEU A 100 -6.77 -0.30 -0.97
CA LEU A 100 -5.40 -0.62 -1.37
C LEU A 100 -5.26 -0.77 -2.88
N ALA A 101 -6.23 -1.42 -3.54
CA ALA A 101 -6.24 -1.56 -4.99
C ALA A 101 -6.35 -0.19 -5.70
N LYS A 102 -7.16 0.72 -5.16
CA LYS A 102 -7.26 2.10 -5.67
C LYS A 102 -5.95 2.86 -5.50
N PHE A 103 -5.25 2.69 -4.38
CA PHE A 103 -3.94 3.30 -4.14
C PHE A 103 -2.89 2.79 -5.12
N ASP A 104 -2.84 1.48 -5.35
CA ASP A 104 -1.95 0.86 -6.32
C ASP A 104 -2.22 1.40 -7.73
N GLY A 105 -3.49 1.53 -8.12
CA GLY A 105 -3.87 2.15 -9.39
C GLY A 105 -3.36 3.59 -9.55
N ARG A 106 -3.41 4.41 -8.48
CA ARG A 106 -2.89 5.78 -8.50
C ARG A 106 -1.36 5.83 -8.60
N ILE A 107 -0.66 4.95 -7.87
CA ILE A 107 0.81 4.84 -7.93
C ILE A 107 1.23 4.37 -9.33
N HIS A 108 0.57 3.36 -9.89
CA HIS A 108 0.84 2.85 -11.24
C HIS A 108 0.58 3.92 -12.30
N ALA A 109 -0.52 4.66 -12.21
CA ALA A 109 -0.83 5.78 -13.10
C ALA A 109 0.26 6.87 -13.02
N PHE A 110 0.71 7.21 -11.82
CA PHE A 110 1.81 8.16 -11.62
C PHE A 110 3.11 7.67 -12.28
N VAL A 111 3.50 6.41 -12.05
CA VAL A 111 4.72 5.83 -12.62
C VAL A 111 4.66 5.79 -14.14
N ARG A 112 3.52 5.41 -14.72
CA ARG A 112 3.31 5.44 -16.18
C ARG A 112 3.46 6.83 -16.75
N ARG A 113 2.92 7.84 -16.06
CA ARG A 113 3.04 9.25 -16.46
C ARG A 113 4.49 9.73 -16.41
N VAL A 114 5.24 9.38 -15.37
CA VAL A 114 6.67 9.77 -15.23
C VAL A 114 7.55 9.11 -16.30
N LEU A 115 7.24 7.87 -16.69
CA LEU A 115 8.01 7.11 -17.67
C LEU A 115 7.48 7.21 -19.10
N TYR A 116 6.36 7.92 -19.31
CA TYR A 116 5.64 7.94 -20.58
C TYR A 116 5.35 6.53 -21.12
N LEU A 117 4.97 5.60 -20.23
CA LEU A 117 4.62 4.23 -20.62
C LEU A 117 3.20 4.16 -21.20
N PRO A 118 2.95 3.32 -22.21
CA PRO A 118 1.63 3.15 -22.78
C PRO A 118 0.66 2.49 -21.78
N ALA A 119 -0.65 2.73 -21.95
CA ALA A 119 -1.69 2.16 -21.09
C ALA A 119 -1.71 0.62 -21.12
N TYR A 120 -1.34 0.02 -22.26
CA TYR A 120 -1.33 -1.44 -22.46
C TYR A 120 -0.15 -2.17 -21.81
N CYS A 121 0.89 -1.44 -21.34
CA CYS A 121 2.00 -2.07 -20.62
C CYS A 121 1.45 -2.82 -19.39
N PRO A 122 1.88 -4.05 -19.10
CA PRO A 122 1.29 -4.82 -18.01
C PRO A 122 1.64 -4.20 -16.64
N ASN A 123 0.67 -4.10 -15.71
CA ASN A 123 0.93 -3.65 -14.32
C ASN A 123 2.00 -4.50 -13.63
N THR A 124 2.09 -5.78 -14.00
CA THR A 124 3.10 -6.72 -13.48
C THR A 124 4.53 -6.31 -13.81
N TYR A 125 4.77 -5.55 -14.89
CA TYR A 125 6.10 -4.98 -15.15
C TYR A 125 6.48 -3.95 -14.10
N LEU A 126 5.50 -3.16 -13.62
CA LEU A 126 5.72 -2.18 -12.57
C LEU A 126 6.03 -2.88 -11.25
N ASP A 127 5.28 -3.93 -10.94
CA ASP A 127 5.34 -4.64 -9.64
C ASP A 127 6.48 -5.66 -9.53
N ALA A 128 6.86 -6.31 -10.64
CA ALA A 128 7.87 -7.37 -10.65
C ALA A 128 9.25 -6.83 -10.23
N TYR A 129 10.05 -7.69 -9.60
CA TYR A 129 11.35 -7.31 -9.08
C TYR A 129 12.35 -6.96 -10.20
N VAL A 130 13.37 -6.15 -9.89
CA VAL A 130 14.32 -5.66 -10.89
C VAL A 130 15.12 -6.80 -11.53
N SER A 131 15.50 -7.83 -10.76
CA SER A 131 16.17 -9.03 -11.31
C SER A 131 15.32 -9.79 -12.30
N ASP A 132 14.00 -9.77 -12.12
CA ASP A 132 13.05 -10.53 -12.96
C ASP A 132 12.57 -9.71 -14.16
N GLY A 133 13.25 -8.60 -14.49
CA GLY A 133 12.88 -7.76 -15.62
C GLY A 133 11.98 -6.57 -15.25
N GLY A 134 11.49 -6.44 -14.02
CA GLY A 134 10.50 -5.42 -13.64
C GLY A 134 11.07 -4.11 -13.07
N LEU A 135 10.17 -3.27 -12.55
CA LEU A 135 10.47 -1.99 -11.91
C LEU A 135 10.36 -2.00 -10.39
N ASN A 136 10.02 -3.10 -9.71
CA ASN A 136 9.97 -3.21 -8.24
C ASN A 136 9.21 -2.06 -7.55
N VAL A 137 8.14 -1.57 -8.16
CA VAL A 137 7.20 -0.65 -7.53
C VAL A 137 6.35 -1.47 -6.57
N PRO A 138 6.27 -1.13 -5.28
CA PRO A 138 5.50 -1.91 -4.33
C PRO A 138 4.01 -1.84 -4.66
N SER A 139 3.37 -3.00 -4.83
CA SER A 139 1.91 -3.11 -4.78
C SER A 139 1.48 -3.27 -3.32
N LEU A 140 0.78 -2.25 -2.81
CA LEU A 140 0.29 -2.16 -1.44
C LEU A 140 -0.70 -3.27 -1.14
N TRP A 141 -1.55 -3.64 -2.10
CA TRP A 141 -2.47 -4.77 -1.96
C TRP A 141 -1.74 -6.04 -1.53
N TYR A 142 -0.60 -6.33 -2.14
CA TYR A 142 0.15 -7.55 -1.87
C TYR A 142 1.11 -7.42 -0.70
N SER A 143 1.69 -6.24 -0.50
CA SER A 143 2.67 -6.02 0.55
C SER A 143 2.01 -5.85 1.92
N PHE A 144 0.81 -5.27 1.97
CA PHE A 144 0.11 -4.95 3.21
C PHE A 144 -0.16 -6.17 4.12
N PRO A 145 -0.69 -7.30 3.63
CA PRO A 145 -0.90 -8.48 4.48
C PRO A 145 0.42 -8.98 5.07
N VAL A 146 1.49 -9.03 4.28
CA VAL A 146 2.82 -9.48 4.74
C VAL A 146 3.39 -8.56 5.82
N TRP A 147 3.26 -7.25 5.62
CA TRP A 147 3.67 -6.25 6.59
C TRP A 147 2.89 -6.35 7.90
N ARG A 148 1.59 -6.59 7.80
CA ARG A 148 0.70 -6.75 8.94
C ARG A 148 0.99 -8.05 9.70
N SER A 149 1.18 -9.18 9.03
CA SER A 149 1.52 -10.45 9.68
C SER A 149 2.87 -10.39 10.39
N ALA A 150 3.88 -9.82 9.74
CA ALA A 150 5.22 -9.67 10.32
C ALA A 150 5.12 -8.86 11.62
N ARG A 151 4.41 -7.73 11.60
CA ARG A 151 4.21 -6.90 12.79
C ARG A 151 3.39 -7.58 13.88
N LEU A 152 2.28 -8.25 13.53
CA LEU A 152 1.47 -8.98 14.50
C LEU A 152 2.27 -10.10 15.17
N THR A 153 3.15 -10.75 14.42
CA THR A 153 4.03 -11.81 14.95
C THR A 153 5.13 -11.23 15.85
N SER A 154 5.73 -10.09 15.48
CA SER A 154 6.66 -9.37 16.36
C SER A 154 5.97 -8.92 17.66
N LEU A 155 4.72 -8.45 17.56
CA LEU A 155 3.94 -8.01 18.71
C LEU A 155 3.56 -9.20 19.61
N SER A 156 3.14 -10.33 19.05
CA SER A 156 2.86 -11.54 19.83
C SER A 156 4.09 -12.10 20.54
N THR A 157 5.29 -11.88 19.99
CA THR A 157 6.55 -12.30 20.61
C THR A 157 6.99 -11.34 21.73
N ALA A 158 6.63 -10.06 21.62
CA ALA A 158 7.03 -9.03 22.59
C ALA A 158 6.05 -8.88 23.77
N MET A 159 4.80 -9.35 23.63
CA MET A 159 3.79 -9.28 24.69
C MET A 159 3.88 -10.47 25.65
N PHE A 160 3.62 -10.22 26.94
CA PHE A 160 3.48 -11.29 27.92
C PHE A 160 2.26 -12.16 27.61
N PRO A 161 2.30 -13.48 27.85
CA PRO A 161 1.21 -14.40 27.55
C PRO A 161 -0.14 -13.96 28.14
N ASP A 162 -0.14 -13.37 29.34
CA ASP A 162 -1.35 -12.90 30.03
C ASP A 162 -1.99 -11.67 29.36
N CYS A 163 -1.21 -10.84 28.65
CA CYS A 163 -1.73 -9.70 27.89
C CYS A 163 -2.42 -10.12 26.59
N LEU A 164 -2.12 -11.33 26.11
CA LEU A 164 -2.75 -11.95 24.94
C LEU A 164 -3.96 -12.80 25.33
N ALA A 165 -4.21 -13.01 26.62
CA ALA A 165 -5.43 -13.64 27.11
C ALA A 165 -6.58 -12.61 27.11
N GLY A 166 -7.69 -12.95 26.45
CA GLY A 166 -8.91 -12.14 26.42
C GLY A 166 -9.08 -11.26 25.15
N PRO A 167 -9.94 -10.22 25.21
CA PRO A 167 -10.35 -9.43 24.05
C PRO A 167 -9.21 -8.85 23.17
N PRO A 168 -8.06 -8.41 23.73
CA PRO A 168 -6.93 -7.96 22.92
C PRO A 168 -6.32 -9.07 22.06
N GLY A 169 -6.20 -10.28 22.60
CA GLY A 169 -5.70 -11.45 21.88
C GLY A 169 -6.65 -11.88 20.77
N ASP A 170 -7.94 -11.93 21.04
CA ASP A 170 -8.99 -12.27 20.06
C ASP A 170 -9.03 -11.26 18.92
N TYR A 171 -8.87 -9.96 19.23
CA TYR A 171 -8.76 -8.90 18.22
C TYR A 171 -7.52 -9.09 17.32
N LEU A 172 -6.38 -9.41 17.91
CA LEU A 172 -5.15 -9.69 17.15
C LEU A 172 -5.30 -10.94 16.27
N GLN A 173 -6.01 -11.98 16.75
CA GLN A 173 -6.34 -13.18 15.98
C GLN A 173 -7.31 -12.88 14.83
N GLN A 174 -8.38 -12.12 15.07
CA GLN A 174 -9.29 -11.63 14.02
C GLN A 174 -8.56 -10.75 12.99
N MET A 175 -7.52 -10.03 13.39
CA MET A 175 -6.67 -9.28 12.46
C MET A 175 -5.67 -10.16 11.70
N ARG A 176 -5.37 -11.36 12.22
CA ARG A 176 -4.51 -12.36 11.58
C ARG A 176 -5.27 -13.14 10.51
N ASP A 177 -6.56 -13.39 10.68
CA ASP A 177 -7.38 -14.20 9.78
C ASP A 177 -7.54 -13.64 8.34
N PRO A 178 -7.79 -12.33 8.11
CA PRO A 178 -7.79 -11.74 6.77
C PRO A 178 -6.41 -11.76 6.12
N VAL A 179 -5.37 -11.64 6.95
CA VAL A 179 -3.97 -11.59 6.54
C VAL A 179 -3.46 -12.97 6.14
N ALA A 180 -3.90 -14.02 6.85
CA ALA A 180 -3.57 -15.40 6.57
C ALA A 180 -4.19 -15.91 5.27
N ARG A 181 -5.42 -15.46 4.96
CA ARG A 181 -6.16 -15.84 3.74
C ARG A 181 -5.65 -15.13 2.48
N ALA A 182 -5.06 -13.94 2.60
CA ALA A 182 -4.68 -13.17 1.43
C ALA A 182 -3.40 -13.70 0.74
N LEU A 183 -2.30 -14.00 1.46
CA LEU A 183 -0.98 -14.11 0.81
C LEU A 183 0.09 -14.97 1.52
N LEU A 184 -0.25 -15.87 2.45
CA LEU A 184 0.79 -16.66 3.14
C LEU A 184 1.46 -17.75 2.28
N THR A 185 0.96 -18.06 1.08
CA THR A 185 1.33 -19.31 0.41
C THR A 185 2.31 -19.20 -0.76
N ARG A 186 2.72 -18.00 -1.21
CA ARG A 186 3.63 -17.86 -2.37
C ARG A 186 4.59 -16.70 -2.21
N ASP A 187 5.87 -16.91 -2.57
CA ASP A 187 6.85 -15.85 -2.80
C ASP A 187 6.23 -14.80 -3.75
N ILE A 188 5.84 -13.64 -3.20
CA ILE A 188 5.20 -12.55 -3.96
C ILE A 188 6.07 -12.14 -5.15
N TYR A 189 7.39 -12.13 -4.96
CA TYR A 189 8.36 -11.84 -6.01
C TYR A 189 8.29 -12.85 -7.17
N LYS A 190 8.24 -14.15 -6.86
CA LYS A 190 8.09 -15.20 -7.88
C LYS A 190 6.74 -15.09 -8.60
N PHE A 191 5.67 -14.78 -7.87
CA PHE A 191 4.34 -14.58 -8.46
C PHE A 191 4.32 -13.47 -9.50
N PHE A 192 4.88 -12.30 -9.17
CA PHE A 192 4.94 -11.19 -10.13
C PHE A 192 5.84 -11.49 -11.33
N GLY A 193 6.97 -12.16 -11.11
CA GLY A 193 7.84 -12.63 -12.20
C GLY A 193 7.10 -13.56 -13.16
N GLN A 194 6.49 -14.62 -12.65
CA GLN A 194 5.71 -15.55 -13.48
C GLN A 194 4.57 -14.86 -14.23
N LYS A 195 3.84 -13.95 -13.57
CA LYS A 195 2.75 -13.21 -14.20
C LYS A 195 3.24 -12.21 -15.25
N LEU A 196 4.46 -11.67 -15.09
CA LEU A 196 5.12 -10.86 -16.11
C LEU A 196 5.53 -11.72 -17.32
N PHE A 197 6.14 -12.88 -17.10
CA PHE A 197 6.59 -13.78 -18.17
C PHE A 197 5.44 -14.33 -19.01
N ASN A 198 4.27 -14.55 -18.40
CA ASN A 198 3.06 -14.95 -19.11
C ASN A 198 2.43 -13.82 -19.94
N SER A 199 2.92 -12.58 -19.83
CA SER A 199 2.45 -11.45 -20.64
C SER A 199 3.23 -11.35 -21.95
N VAL A 200 2.57 -10.86 -23.00
CA VAL A 200 3.17 -10.73 -24.34
C VAL A 200 4.46 -9.89 -24.33
N ASP A 201 4.47 -8.79 -23.57
CA ASP A 201 5.63 -7.90 -23.50
C ASP A 201 6.71 -8.45 -22.53
N GLY A 202 6.34 -9.25 -21.54
CA GLY A 202 7.25 -9.75 -20.51
C GLY A 202 7.89 -11.11 -20.80
N LEU A 203 7.45 -11.83 -21.83
CA LEU A 203 8.02 -13.12 -22.23
C LEU A 203 9.52 -13.02 -22.54
N ALA A 204 9.96 -11.93 -23.18
CA ALA A 204 11.37 -11.68 -23.47
C ALA A 204 12.24 -11.41 -22.21
N LEU A 205 11.61 -11.24 -21.04
CA LEU A 205 12.30 -10.93 -19.78
C LEU A 205 12.58 -12.17 -18.92
N ILE A 206 12.17 -13.38 -19.34
CA ILE A 206 12.34 -14.63 -18.58
C ILE A 206 13.79 -14.83 -18.12
N ASP A 207 14.75 -14.59 -19.03
CA ASP A 207 16.18 -14.80 -18.76
C ASP A 207 16.86 -13.65 -18.02
N SER A 208 16.13 -12.56 -17.70
CA SER A 208 16.67 -11.41 -16.96
C SER A 208 17.28 -11.82 -15.62
N LYS A 209 16.72 -12.87 -15.00
CA LYS A 209 17.15 -13.39 -13.71
C LYS A 209 18.55 -14.04 -13.77
N SER A 210 18.97 -14.52 -14.94
CA SER A 210 20.30 -15.10 -15.14
C SER A 210 21.41 -14.04 -15.03
N VAL A 211 21.08 -12.76 -15.26
CA VAL A 211 22.04 -11.64 -15.30
C VAL A 211 21.56 -10.42 -14.49
N PRO A 212 21.35 -10.56 -13.16
CA PRO A 212 20.68 -9.53 -12.36
C PRO A 212 21.46 -8.20 -12.31
N LYS A 213 22.80 -8.27 -12.34
CA LYS A 213 23.67 -7.07 -12.32
C LYS A 213 23.49 -6.18 -13.55
N GLN A 214 23.12 -6.73 -14.70
CA GLN A 214 22.84 -5.94 -15.91
C GLN A 214 21.62 -5.04 -15.76
N HIS A 215 20.73 -5.35 -14.81
CA HIS A 215 19.49 -4.60 -14.59
C HIS A 215 19.59 -3.60 -13.42
N GLU A 216 20.73 -3.52 -12.74
CA GLU A 216 20.93 -2.68 -11.55
C GLU A 216 20.80 -1.17 -11.84
N TRP A 217 21.06 -0.75 -13.09
CA TRP A 217 20.86 0.64 -13.51
C TRP A 217 19.41 1.11 -13.33
N VAL A 218 18.43 0.20 -13.36
CA VAL A 218 17.01 0.51 -13.12
C VAL A 218 16.75 0.90 -11.66
N ASN A 219 17.56 0.37 -10.73
CA ASN A 219 17.44 0.68 -9.30
C ASN A 219 18.22 1.94 -8.91
N SER A 220 19.19 2.33 -9.73
CA SER A 220 20.10 3.44 -9.44
C SER A 220 19.38 4.80 -9.59
N GLY A 221 19.32 5.60 -8.52
CA GLY A 221 18.68 6.93 -8.55
C GLY A 221 19.50 8.02 -9.25
N ASN A 222 20.82 7.89 -9.30
CA ASN A 222 21.76 8.96 -9.71
C ASN A 222 22.85 8.50 -10.71
N ARG A 223 22.65 7.42 -11.47
CA ARG A 223 23.63 7.01 -12.49
C ARG A 223 23.66 8.02 -13.65
N PHE A 224 24.76 8.07 -14.41
CA PHE A 224 25.08 9.01 -15.50
C PHE A 224 24.13 8.98 -16.73
N LEU A 225 22.85 8.65 -16.55
CA LEU A 225 21.83 8.68 -17.59
C LEU A 225 21.08 10.01 -17.55
N SER A 226 20.81 10.55 -18.74
CA SER A 226 19.80 11.58 -18.90
C SER A 226 18.42 11.03 -18.55
N GLY A 227 17.51 11.89 -18.11
CA GLY A 227 16.13 11.48 -17.86
C GLY A 227 15.45 10.92 -19.13
N LYS A 228 15.79 11.46 -20.30
CA LYS A 228 15.28 11.00 -21.61
C LYS A 228 15.81 9.60 -21.94
N ASP A 229 17.11 9.38 -21.79
CA ASP A 229 17.75 8.09 -22.08
C ASP A 229 17.23 7.02 -21.15
N TYR A 230 17.08 7.34 -19.86
CA TYR A 230 16.47 6.43 -18.88
C TYR A 230 15.05 6.01 -19.32
N ILE A 231 14.21 6.95 -19.75
CA ILE A 231 12.86 6.65 -20.25
C ILE A 231 12.94 5.74 -21.48
N ASN A 232 13.80 6.05 -22.45
CA ASN A 232 13.93 5.27 -23.68
C ASN A 232 14.46 3.86 -23.44
N LEU A 233 15.43 3.70 -22.53
CA LEU A 233 15.95 2.39 -22.11
C LEU A 233 14.89 1.56 -21.37
N ILE A 234 14.09 2.19 -20.52
CA ILE A 234 12.98 1.49 -19.84
C ILE A 234 11.92 1.05 -20.86
N LYS A 235 11.63 1.88 -21.87
CA LYS A 235 10.74 1.51 -22.97
C LYS A 235 11.32 0.39 -23.81
N SER A 236 12.60 0.43 -24.19
CA SER A 236 13.20 -0.65 -24.98
C SER A 236 13.21 -1.97 -24.22
N ARG A 237 13.48 -1.95 -22.91
CA ARG A 237 13.53 -3.15 -22.05
C ARG A 237 12.24 -3.98 -22.08
N ILE A 238 11.08 -3.34 -21.96
CA ILE A 238 9.76 -4.02 -22.00
C ILE A 238 9.15 -4.01 -23.41
N ASN A 239 9.96 -3.75 -24.43
CA ASN A 239 9.53 -3.56 -25.81
C ASN A 239 8.39 -2.52 -25.95
N CYS A 240 8.29 -1.53 -25.05
CA CYS A 240 7.31 -0.44 -24.99
C CYS A 240 7.53 0.71 -26.01
N LEU A 241 8.40 0.53 -26.99
CA LEU A 241 8.63 1.56 -28.02
C LEU A 241 7.38 1.74 -28.90
N PRO A 242 7.07 2.99 -29.32
CA PRO A 242 5.92 3.28 -30.15
C PRO A 242 6.19 2.86 -31.60
N THR A 243 5.81 1.63 -31.94
CA THR A 243 5.80 1.14 -33.33
C THR A 243 4.38 1.24 -33.90
N ALA A 244 4.25 1.32 -35.24
CA ALA A 244 2.96 1.38 -35.91
C ALA A 244 2.04 0.22 -35.49
N SER A 245 2.58 -1.01 -35.42
CA SER A 245 1.85 -2.20 -34.98
C SER A 245 1.35 -2.09 -33.54
N ARG A 246 2.09 -1.41 -32.64
CA ARG A 246 1.70 -1.25 -31.23
C ARG A 246 0.75 -0.08 -31.01
N CYS A 247 0.91 1.01 -31.77
CA CYS A 247 -0.05 2.12 -31.79
C CYS A 247 -1.39 1.73 -32.42
N ALA A 248 -1.42 0.68 -33.24
CA ALA A 248 -2.64 0.10 -33.80
C ALA A 248 -3.39 -0.82 -32.82
N ARG A 249 -2.76 -1.30 -31.74
CA ARG A 249 -3.42 -2.15 -30.74
C ARG A 249 -4.55 -1.38 -30.06
N GLY A 250 -5.74 -2.00 -30.01
CA GLY A 250 -6.94 -1.41 -29.41
C GLY A 250 -7.64 -0.35 -30.27
N ARG A 251 -7.13 -0.03 -31.48
CA ARG A 251 -7.91 0.76 -32.44
C ARG A 251 -8.94 -0.17 -33.11
N PRO A 252 -10.21 0.25 -33.24
CA PRO A 252 -11.15 -0.50 -34.06
C PRO A 252 -10.58 -0.61 -35.48
N GLN A 253 -10.56 -1.82 -36.05
CA GLN A 253 -10.23 -1.96 -37.47
C GLN A 253 -11.26 -1.15 -38.26
N LYS A 254 -10.80 -0.23 -39.12
CA LYS A 254 -11.68 0.38 -40.12
C LYS A 254 -12.18 -0.77 -41.00
N ARG A 255 -13.46 -1.10 -40.87
CA ARG A 255 -14.19 -1.91 -41.84
C ARG A 255 -14.23 -1.18 -43.18
#